data_AF-A0A495ZIA5-F1
#
_entry.id   AF-A0A495ZIA5-F1
#
_cell.length_a   1.000
_cell.length_b   1.000
_cell.length_c   1.000
_cell.angle_alpha   90.00
_cell.angle_beta   90.00
_cell.angle_gamma   90.00
#
_symmetry.space_group_name_H-M   'P 1'
#
loop_
_entity.id
_entity.type
_entity.pdbx_description
1 polymer ?
#
loop_
_entity_poly.entity_id
_entity_poly.type
_entity_poly.pdbx_seq_one_letter_code
_entity_poly.pdbx_strand_id
1 'polypeptide(L)'
;MRNDDVALIQRILTGDENAFASLVRKYQRQVHAFARRKIGDFQIAEDITQETFLQVYQKLETLEDPTLFSKWIYAIVHHLCIAWFRKNRLQTEPLEEICILGIETEPYSRYVASEHAKIAAEAQRDLVEKLMAKLKENDRQVITLHYFEEMTSAEIGEFLGVSENTIKSRIRRARQQLKKYESIIREVLGITIESEDRYPKHLNGGIQMKLTFQRDNLLSSLQTLQSVASKRNTAPILSNVLIQAEGSTIECMATDAEIGIRMKVDGTVKEAGSILVSAEKLADIVKTWPAEKPIDFATTKDDHVEITCGDSVRKIVGFPDKAFPQFPVVDPEAFAIDGEILRSVLHKTTFAAATDDVRYYLNGLYFNLLEDRTEVVATDMIQLALTHCEPLKLSEDKDGFIVPLKAIKEIERTFANAPEIKISRIENQILFADADTTLTTRLMDAEYPEYDSVIPESFEGHVVVPKTSIMDTTRDIFARANPKNALVCLEINPQQIRISAKTSETDEIHETLAAESGAGSVRIGLNAQMLIETLSHIETESVSLAFRNAMKPLVVKPSGDEEHICLLTPMIMDS
;
A
#
# COMPACT_ATOMS: atom_id res chain seq x y z
N MET A 1 2.89 33.15 15.44
CA MET A 1 2.85 32.13 16.52
C MET A 1 3.62 32.51 17.79
N ARG A 2 4.63 33.41 17.79
CA ARG A 2 5.42 33.78 19.00
C ARG A 2 4.64 34.48 20.14
N ASN A 3 3.49 35.11 19.87
CA ASN A 3 2.78 35.94 20.86
C ASN A 3 1.97 35.13 21.90
N ASP A 4 1.56 33.91 21.60
CA ASP A 4 0.77 33.08 22.54
C ASP A 4 1.62 32.52 23.68
N ASP A 5 2.90 32.23 23.43
CA ASP A 5 3.79 31.63 24.44
C ASP A 5 4.14 32.62 25.54
N VAL A 6 4.40 33.87 25.18
CA VAL A 6 4.67 34.95 26.14
C VAL A 6 3.47 35.17 27.06
N ALA A 7 2.24 35.16 26.52
CA ALA A 7 1.01 35.32 27.29
C ALA A 7 0.77 34.14 28.25
N LEU A 8 1.06 32.91 27.82
CA LEU A 8 0.94 31.73 28.68
C LEU A 8 1.98 31.75 29.80
N ILE A 9 3.24 32.10 29.52
CA ILE A 9 4.32 32.18 30.51
C ILE A 9 4.02 33.25 31.57
N GLN A 10 3.55 34.43 31.14
CA GLN A 10 3.15 35.48 32.08
C GLN A 10 2.01 35.04 33.01
N ARG A 11 1.03 34.30 32.49
CA ARG A 11 -0.07 33.75 33.30
C ARG A 11 0.42 32.70 34.31
N ILE A 12 1.38 31.86 33.93
CA ILE A 12 1.98 30.87 34.82
C ILE A 12 2.74 31.57 35.95
N LEU A 13 3.52 32.61 35.65
CA LEU A 13 4.24 33.41 36.66
C LEU A 13 3.29 34.16 37.62
N THR A 14 2.05 34.45 37.19
CA THR A 14 1.00 35.01 38.05
C THR A 14 0.19 33.95 38.84
N GLY A 15 0.59 32.67 38.77
CA GLY A 15 0.01 31.57 39.56
C GLY A 15 -1.12 30.78 38.88
N ASP A 16 -1.32 30.89 37.56
CA ASP A 16 -2.33 30.12 36.83
C ASP A 16 -1.78 28.74 36.42
N GLU A 17 -2.08 27.71 37.21
CA GLU A 17 -1.65 26.32 36.94
C GLU A 17 -2.23 25.75 35.63
N ASN A 18 -3.39 26.22 35.18
CA ASN A 18 -4.02 25.75 33.94
C ASN A 18 -3.28 26.25 32.68
N ALA A 19 -2.59 27.39 32.80
CA ALA A 19 -1.75 27.90 31.73
C ALA A 19 -0.54 27.00 31.47
N PHE A 20 0.00 26.34 32.51
CA PHE A 20 1.10 25.38 32.34
C PHE A 20 0.65 24.12 31.61
N ALA A 21 -0.53 23.57 31.92
CA ALA A 21 -1.07 22.43 31.20
C ALA A 21 -1.26 22.71 29.68
N SER A 22 -1.63 23.95 29.34
CA SER A 22 -1.75 24.40 27.94
C SER A 22 -0.39 24.48 27.24
N LEU A 23 0.64 24.94 27.97
CA LEU A 23 2.03 24.98 27.51
C LEU A 23 2.59 23.57 27.29
N VAL A 24 2.34 22.64 28.22
CA VAL A 24 2.72 21.23 28.09
C VAL A 24 2.07 20.61 26.85
N ARG A 25 0.75 20.73 26.67
CA ARG A 25 0.05 20.16 25.50
C ARG A 25 0.62 20.66 24.18
N LYS A 26 1.06 21.91 24.12
CA LYS A 26 1.66 22.52 22.93
C LYS A 26 3.02 21.92 22.58
N TYR A 27 3.90 21.74 23.58
CA TYR A 27 5.30 21.36 23.35
C TYR A 27 5.59 19.86 23.56
N GLN A 28 4.72 19.12 24.25
CA GLN A 28 4.97 17.73 24.66
C GLN A 28 5.32 16.81 23.50
N ARG A 29 4.56 16.88 22.40
CA ARG A 29 4.82 16.06 21.22
C ARG A 29 6.18 16.36 20.59
N GLN A 30 6.59 17.64 20.58
CA GLN A 30 7.84 18.06 19.95
C GLN A 30 9.06 17.72 20.81
N VAL A 31 8.96 17.94 22.13
CA VAL A 31 10.00 17.56 23.11
C VAL A 31 10.19 16.05 23.14
N HIS A 32 9.10 15.28 23.14
CA HIS A 32 9.15 13.82 23.07
C HIS A 32 9.77 13.34 21.76
N ALA A 33 9.38 13.92 20.62
CA ALA A 33 10.00 13.60 19.35
C ALA A 33 11.50 13.97 19.31
N PHE A 34 11.94 14.99 20.04
CA PHE A 34 13.35 15.35 20.17
C PHE A 34 14.12 14.34 21.04
N ALA A 35 13.59 13.95 22.20
CA ALA A 35 14.19 12.95 23.08
C ALA A 35 14.29 11.58 22.41
N ARG A 36 13.21 11.15 21.71
CA ARG A 36 13.17 9.87 21.01
C ARG A 36 14.18 9.80 19.86
N ARG A 37 14.34 10.88 19.07
CA ARG A 37 15.41 10.98 18.04
C ARG A 37 16.82 10.92 18.62
N LYS A 38 16.99 11.33 19.89
CA LYS A 38 18.30 11.26 20.54
C LYS A 38 18.58 9.87 21.12
N ILE A 39 17.57 9.19 21.68
CA ILE A 39 17.76 8.00 22.53
C ILE A 39 17.33 6.68 21.87
N GLY A 40 16.41 6.72 20.92
CA GLY A 40 15.89 5.56 20.20
C GLY A 40 14.75 4.83 20.94
N ASP A 41 14.85 4.69 22.26
CA ASP A 41 13.84 4.00 23.08
C ASP A 41 12.63 4.90 23.44
N PHE A 42 11.41 4.35 23.30
CA PHE A 42 10.17 5.09 23.53
C PHE A 42 9.92 5.39 25.01
N GLN A 43 10.01 4.40 25.90
CA GLN A 43 9.73 4.60 27.32
C GLN A 43 10.73 5.56 27.96
N ILE A 44 12.01 5.45 27.59
CA ILE A 44 13.04 6.34 28.11
C ILE A 44 12.86 7.78 27.57
N ALA A 45 12.46 7.92 26.31
CA ALA A 45 12.12 9.22 25.75
C ALA A 45 10.90 9.86 26.44
N GLU A 46 9.93 9.04 26.85
CA GLU A 46 8.78 9.47 27.63
C GLU A 46 9.20 9.98 29.01
N ASP A 47 10.05 9.22 29.74
CA ASP A 47 10.59 9.62 31.04
C ASP A 47 11.35 10.95 30.97
N ILE A 48 12.21 11.12 29.97
CA ILE A 48 12.97 12.36 29.78
C ILE A 48 12.07 13.53 29.38
N THR A 49 10.99 13.27 28.65
CA THR A 49 10.01 14.29 28.33
C THR A 49 9.31 14.78 29.59
N GLN A 50 8.87 13.87 30.45
CA GLN A 50 8.26 14.20 31.73
C GLN A 50 9.22 15.00 32.62
N GLU A 51 10.47 14.55 32.74
CA GLU A 51 11.53 15.23 33.49
C GLU A 51 11.85 16.62 32.92
N THR A 52 11.79 16.79 31.59
CA THR A 52 11.98 18.09 30.94
C THR A 52 10.91 19.08 31.39
N PHE A 53 9.63 18.70 31.36
CA PHE A 53 8.55 19.60 31.79
C PHE A 53 8.57 19.87 33.29
N LEU A 54 9.03 18.92 34.10
CA LEU A 54 9.26 19.15 35.53
C LEU A 54 10.34 20.23 35.75
N GLN A 55 11.47 20.16 35.04
CA GLN A 55 12.52 21.18 35.14
C GLN A 55 12.10 22.54 34.58
N VAL A 56 11.29 22.54 33.51
CA VAL A 56 10.69 23.76 32.98
C VAL A 56 9.81 24.41 34.04
N TYR A 57 8.91 23.66 34.69
CA TYR A 57 8.04 24.20 35.74
C TYR A 57 8.85 24.80 36.89
N GLN A 58 9.86 24.08 37.38
CA GLN A 58 10.68 24.51 38.51
C GLN A 58 11.56 25.73 38.21
N LYS A 59 12.00 25.90 36.96
CA LYS A 59 12.98 26.94 36.58
C LYS A 59 12.35 28.05 35.74
N LEU A 60 11.03 28.04 35.50
CA LEU A 60 10.37 28.97 34.58
C LEU A 60 10.60 30.44 34.99
N GLU A 61 10.65 30.70 36.30
CA GLU A 61 10.93 32.02 36.88
C GLU A 61 12.33 32.55 36.55
N THR A 62 13.26 31.68 36.15
CA THR A 62 14.64 32.06 35.78
C THR A 62 14.77 32.50 34.31
N LEU A 63 13.69 32.41 33.53
CA LEU A 63 13.69 32.80 32.12
C LEU A 63 13.46 34.32 31.98
N GLU A 64 14.54 35.06 31.73
CA GLU A 64 14.51 36.53 31.61
C GLU A 64 13.74 37.04 30.36
N ASP A 65 13.78 36.29 29.25
CA ASP A 65 13.07 36.62 28.01
C ASP A 65 12.09 35.48 27.62
N PRO A 66 10.78 35.67 27.84
CA PRO A 66 9.75 34.69 27.48
C PRO A 66 9.70 34.33 25.99
N THR A 67 10.21 35.18 25.09
CA THR A 67 10.24 34.88 23.65
C THR A 67 11.23 33.78 23.28
N LEU A 68 12.17 33.48 24.18
CA LEU A 68 13.19 32.43 24.02
C LEU A 68 12.76 31.10 24.65
N PHE A 69 11.53 30.99 25.17
CA PHE A 69 11.04 29.79 25.85
C PHE A 69 11.22 28.50 25.03
N SER A 70 10.87 28.53 23.74
CA SER A 70 11.09 27.39 22.83
C SER A 70 12.56 26.97 22.79
N LYS A 71 13.51 27.91 22.75
CA LYS A 71 14.94 27.60 22.75
C LYS A 71 15.39 27.04 24.10
N TRP A 72 14.84 27.58 25.18
CA TRP A 72 15.18 27.20 26.55
C TRP A 72 14.72 25.78 26.90
N ILE A 73 13.50 25.38 26.53
CA ILE A 73 13.02 24.00 26.75
C ILE A 73 13.83 22.96 25.97
N TYR A 74 14.26 23.28 24.74
CA TYR A 74 15.10 22.37 23.96
C TYR A 74 16.51 22.20 24.54
N ALA A 75 17.06 23.21 25.21
CA ALA A 75 18.33 23.09 25.92
C ALA A 75 18.22 22.12 27.12
N ILE A 76 17.09 22.15 27.83
CA ILE A 76 16.84 21.28 28.99
C ILE A 76 16.76 19.81 28.56
N VAL A 77 15.91 19.48 27.57
CA VAL A 77 15.77 18.09 27.08
C VAL A 77 17.07 17.57 26.48
N HIS A 78 17.85 18.41 25.80
CA HIS A 78 19.15 18.04 25.25
C HIS A 78 20.15 17.64 26.35
N HIS A 79 20.22 18.40 27.44
CA HIS A 79 21.10 18.06 28.57
C HIS A 79 20.67 16.79 29.29
N LEU A 80 19.36 16.55 29.45
CA LEU A 80 18.83 15.31 30.01
C LEU A 80 19.17 14.09 29.16
N CYS A 81 19.05 14.19 27.84
CA CYS A 81 19.48 13.12 26.93
C CYS A 81 20.97 12.81 27.07
N ILE A 82 21.83 13.84 27.15
CA ILE A 82 23.28 13.65 27.36
C ILE A 82 23.58 12.99 28.71
N ALA A 83 22.90 13.41 29.77
CA ALA A 83 23.07 12.84 31.10
C ALA A 83 22.70 11.36 31.13
N TRP A 84 21.60 10.98 30.47
CA TRP A 84 21.19 9.60 30.31
C TRP A 84 22.23 8.76 29.54
N PHE A 85 22.74 9.26 28.40
CA PHE A 85 23.77 8.56 27.64
C PHE A 85 25.07 8.34 28.42
N ARG A 86 25.47 9.31 29.24
CA ARG A 86 26.66 9.18 30.10
C ARG A 86 26.49 8.10 31.16
N LYS A 87 25.26 7.87 31.63
CA LYS A 87 24.91 6.87 32.64
C LYS A 87 24.79 5.45 32.05
N ASN A 88 24.22 5.33 30.84
CA ASN A 88 23.88 4.03 30.25
C ASN A 88 24.95 3.41 29.33
N ARG A 89 26.03 4.13 28.99
CA ARG A 89 27.14 3.57 28.17
C ARG A 89 28.00 2.50 28.88
N LEU A 90 27.78 2.24 30.17
CA LEU A 90 28.60 1.33 31.00
C LEU A 90 27.95 -0.05 31.26
N GLN A 91 26.76 -0.33 30.73
CA GLN A 91 26.08 -1.62 30.94
C GLN A 91 25.37 -2.08 29.66
N THR A 92 25.86 -3.15 29.05
CA THR A 92 25.09 -3.96 28.09
C THR A 92 25.46 -5.44 28.27
N GLU A 93 24.48 -6.25 28.66
CA GLU A 93 24.37 -7.66 28.29
C GLU A 93 22.98 -7.87 27.66
N PRO A 94 22.81 -8.80 26.71
CA PRO A 94 21.51 -9.05 26.07
C PRO A 94 20.75 -10.19 26.75
N LEU A 95 19.41 -10.15 26.74
CA LEU A 95 18.60 -11.36 26.92
C LEU A 95 17.18 -11.27 26.33
N GLU A 96 16.90 -12.29 25.51
CA GLU A 96 15.70 -13.14 25.33
C GLU A 96 14.30 -12.60 24.96
N GLU A 97 13.67 -13.44 24.11
CA GLU A 97 12.34 -13.39 23.53
C GLU A 97 11.19 -13.40 24.55
N ILE A 98 10.08 -12.75 24.18
CA ILE A 98 8.77 -12.99 24.78
C ILE A 98 7.71 -13.11 23.67
N CYS A 99 7.04 -14.27 23.64
CA CYS A 99 5.81 -14.54 22.92
C CYS A 99 4.63 -13.69 23.44
N ILE A 100 3.71 -13.31 22.54
CA ILE A 100 2.43 -12.68 22.92
C ILE A 100 1.27 -13.40 22.21
N LEU A 101 0.40 -14.03 23.02
CA LEU A 101 -0.95 -14.45 22.67
C LEU A 101 -1.97 -13.39 23.11
N GLY A 102 -2.80 -12.95 22.16
CA GLY A 102 -4.22 -12.55 22.30
C GLY A 102 -4.62 -11.31 23.12
N ILE A 103 -5.27 -10.33 22.47
CA ILE A 103 -6.71 -9.97 22.64
C ILE A 103 -7.07 -8.68 21.83
N GLU A 104 -8.23 -8.78 21.16
CA GLU A 104 -9.19 -7.79 20.64
C GLU A 104 -8.87 -6.85 19.43
N THR A 105 -9.68 -7.09 18.40
CA THR A 105 -9.88 -6.36 17.14
C THR A 105 -10.94 -5.26 17.26
N GLU A 106 -10.73 -4.17 16.50
CA GLU A 106 -11.53 -2.92 16.34
C GLU A 106 -11.31 -1.81 17.38
N PRO A 107 -10.22 -1.03 17.23
CA PRO A 107 -10.21 0.11 16.28
C PRO A 107 -8.92 0.18 15.43
N TYR A 108 -8.47 -0.97 14.90
CA TYR A 108 -7.15 -1.13 14.26
C TYR A 108 -7.08 -0.59 12.81
N SER A 109 -8.16 -0.61 12.03
CA SER A 109 -8.13 -0.15 10.62
C SER A 109 -7.86 1.36 10.46
N ARG A 110 -8.25 2.18 11.45
CA ARG A 110 -7.93 3.62 11.51
C ARG A 110 -6.51 3.88 12.03
N TYR A 111 -5.92 2.91 12.72
CA TYR A 111 -4.54 2.91 13.19
C TYR A 111 -3.55 2.50 12.08
N VAL A 112 -3.86 1.49 11.26
CA VAL A 112 -2.99 0.99 10.16
C VAL A 112 -2.78 2.03 9.04
N ALA A 113 -3.80 2.80 8.65
CA ALA A 113 -3.62 3.91 7.71
C ALA A 113 -2.70 5.02 8.29
N SER A 114 -2.71 5.20 9.61
CA SER A 114 -1.78 6.08 10.32
C SER A 114 -0.40 5.46 10.51
N GLU A 115 -0.32 4.13 10.55
CA GLU A 115 0.91 3.35 10.73
C GLU A 115 1.68 3.18 9.41
N HIS A 116 1.03 3.00 8.26
CA HIS A 116 1.70 3.01 6.96
C HIS A 116 2.31 4.39 6.63
N ALA A 117 1.61 5.46 7.01
CA ALA A 117 2.15 6.81 6.96
C ALA A 117 3.31 7.02 7.96
N LYS A 118 3.28 6.34 9.12
CA LYS A 118 4.38 6.34 10.09
C LYS A 118 5.57 5.49 9.65
N ILE A 119 5.37 4.32 9.04
CA ILE A 119 6.42 3.40 8.55
C ILE A 119 7.18 4.07 7.40
N ALA A 120 6.48 4.71 6.45
CA ALA A 120 7.12 5.54 5.44
C ALA A 120 7.86 6.73 6.08
N ALA A 121 7.26 7.39 7.08
CA ALA A 121 7.94 8.46 7.82
C ALA A 121 9.08 7.96 8.73
N GLU A 122 9.11 6.68 9.10
CA GLU A 122 10.13 6.02 9.91
C GLU A 122 11.31 5.59 9.05
N ALA A 123 11.07 4.99 7.87
CA ALA A 123 12.12 4.74 6.87
C ALA A 123 12.82 6.05 6.42
N GLN A 124 12.04 7.12 6.24
CA GLN A 124 12.57 8.46 5.97
C GLN A 124 13.35 9.03 7.16
N ARG A 125 12.88 8.82 8.40
CA ARG A 125 13.58 9.25 9.62
C ARG A 125 14.88 8.49 9.81
N ASP A 126 14.90 7.18 9.63
CA ASP A 126 16.07 6.31 9.73
C ASP A 126 17.15 6.70 8.72
N LEU A 127 16.74 7.02 7.49
CA LEU A 127 17.65 7.55 6.48
C LEU A 127 18.23 8.90 6.90
N VAL A 128 17.38 9.84 7.35
CA VAL A 128 17.84 11.15 7.82
C VAL A 128 18.81 11.00 8.98
N GLU A 129 18.56 10.09 9.93
CA GLU A 129 19.46 9.81 11.05
C GLU A 129 20.79 9.22 10.57
N LYS A 130 20.78 8.23 9.68
CA LYS A 130 22.00 7.65 9.07
C LYS A 130 22.82 8.70 8.31
N LEU A 131 22.16 9.66 7.65
CA LEU A 131 22.82 10.74 6.91
C LEU A 131 23.37 11.84 7.82
N MET A 132 22.62 12.20 8.86
CA MET A 132 23.07 13.14 9.88
C MET A 132 24.26 12.59 10.65
N ALA A 133 24.31 11.29 10.93
CA ALA A 133 25.46 10.65 11.57
C ALA A 133 26.76 10.73 10.72
N LYS A 134 26.65 10.91 9.40
CA LYS A 134 27.81 11.07 8.49
C LYS A 134 28.36 12.49 8.43
N LEU A 135 27.66 13.47 9.03
CA LEU A 135 28.14 14.84 9.14
C LEU A 135 28.99 15.03 10.40
N LYS A 136 29.99 15.91 10.33
CA LYS A 136 30.76 16.34 11.50
C LYS A 136 29.84 17.10 12.46
N GLU A 137 30.09 17.00 13.77
CA GLU A 137 29.24 17.57 14.83
C GLU A 137 28.82 19.02 14.56
N ASN A 138 29.79 19.88 14.22
CA ASN A 138 29.56 21.29 13.95
C ASN A 138 28.76 21.59 12.67
N ASP A 139 28.81 20.69 11.68
CA ASP A 139 28.08 20.82 10.41
C ASP A 139 26.65 20.27 10.57
N ARG A 140 26.50 19.17 11.34
CA ARG A 140 25.21 18.60 11.72
C ARG A 140 24.37 19.59 12.53
N GLN A 141 24.98 20.20 13.55
CA GLN A 141 24.31 21.18 14.42
C GLN A 141 23.74 22.37 13.64
N VAL A 142 24.48 22.87 12.64
CA VAL A 142 24.04 24.00 11.82
C VAL A 142 22.91 23.60 10.86
N ILE A 143 22.94 22.40 10.29
CA ILE A 143 21.85 21.90 9.44
C ILE A 143 20.58 21.67 10.26
N THR A 144 20.69 21.11 11.48
CA THR A 144 19.56 20.94 12.39
C THR A 144 18.89 22.28 12.69
N LEU A 145 19.67 23.28 13.13
CA LEU A 145 19.13 24.60 13.49
C LEU A 145 18.56 25.35 12.29
N HIS A 146 19.15 25.19 11.09
CA HIS A 146 18.71 25.93 9.91
C HIS A 146 17.45 25.33 9.27
N TYR A 147 17.35 24.01 9.19
CA TYR A 147 16.30 23.34 8.42
C TYR A 147 15.17 22.76 9.28
N PHE A 148 15.48 22.30 10.49
CA PHE A 148 14.47 21.71 11.37
C PHE A 148 13.90 22.74 12.35
N GLU A 149 14.69 23.78 12.69
CA GLU A 149 14.28 24.86 13.59
C GLU A 149 14.05 26.20 12.86
N GLU A 150 14.14 26.20 11.52
CA GLU A 150 13.94 27.35 10.62
C GLU A 150 14.73 28.63 10.99
N MET A 151 15.85 28.50 11.70
CA MET A 151 16.65 29.65 12.12
C MET A 151 17.43 30.25 10.94
N THR A 152 17.52 31.57 10.91
CA THR A 152 18.33 32.29 9.92
C THR A 152 19.83 32.12 10.19
N SER A 153 20.67 32.24 9.16
CA SER A 153 22.12 32.09 9.33
C SER A 153 22.73 33.12 10.29
N ALA A 154 22.11 34.29 10.44
CA ALA A 154 22.51 35.32 11.40
C ALA A 154 22.20 34.89 12.84
N GLU A 155 20.98 34.40 13.10
CA GLU A 155 20.56 33.91 14.43
C GLU A 155 21.37 32.68 14.88
N ILE A 156 21.71 31.79 13.93
CA ILE A 156 22.57 30.63 14.22
C ILE A 156 24.00 31.07 14.54
N GLY A 157 24.49 32.12 13.89
CA GLY A 157 25.82 32.69 14.15
C GLY A 157 25.93 33.25 15.56
N GLU A 158 24.93 34.04 15.97
CA GLU A 158 24.81 34.57 17.33
C GLU A 158 24.68 33.46 18.38
N PHE A 159 23.86 32.44 18.10
CA PHE A 159 23.64 31.30 18.99
C PHE A 159 24.88 30.40 19.18
N LEU A 160 25.68 30.21 18.13
CA LEU A 160 26.89 29.37 18.16
C LEU A 160 28.17 30.16 18.42
N GLY A 161 28.09 31.48 18.63
CA GLY A 161 29.24 32.35 18.87
C GLY A 161 30.21 32.45 17.70
N VAL A 162 29.72 32.30 16.46
CA VAL A 162 30.54 32.31 15.23
C VAL A 162 29.94 33.25 14.16
N SER A 163 30.76 33.74 13.23
CA SER A 163 30.27 34.68 12.21
C SER A 163 29.23 34.04 11.27
N GLU A 164 28.26 34.83 10.80
CA GLU A 164 27.24 34.41 9.83
C GLU A 164 27.86 33.75 8.58
N ASN A 165 29.01 34.27 8.12
CA ASN A 165 29.76 33.70 6.99
C ASN A 165 30.28 32.29 7.29
N THR A 166 30.66 32.02 8.54
CA THR A 166 31.06 30.68 9.00
C THR A 166 29.88 29.73 8.97
N ILE A 167 28.69 30.19 9.37
CA ILE A 167 27.45 29.40 9.31
C ILE A 167 27.07 29.07 7.87
N LYS A 168 27.04 30.06 6.97
CA LYS A 168 26.77 29.85 5.53
C LYS A 168 27.75 28.85 4.90
N SER A 169 29.03 28.93 5.30
CA SER A 169 30.06 27.99 4.85
C SER A 169 29.82 26.56 5.36
N ARG A 170 29.44 26.40 6.63
CA ARG A 170 29.10 25.10 7.24
C ARG A 170 27.84 24.49 6.61
N ILE A 171 26.79 25.28 6.37
CA ILE A 171 25.58 24.83 5.63
C ILE A 171 25.96 24.33 4.25
N ARG A 172 26.75 25.11 3.49
CA ARG A 172 27.18 24.73 2.14
C ARG A 172 27.99 23.43 2.15
N ARG A 173 28.92 23.28 3.09
CA ARG A 173 29.75 22.09 3.24
C ARG A 173 28.91 20.86 3.61
N ALA A 174 27.97 21.01 4.53
CA ALA A 174 27.07 19.94 4.94
C ALA A 174 26.16 19.49 3.78
N ARG A 175 25.56 20.44 3.05
CA ARG A 175 24.80 20.16 1.82
C ARG A 175 25.63 19.39 0.79
N GLN A 176 26.87 19.82 0.55
CA GLN A 176 27.77 19.15 -0.40
C GLN A 176 28.15 17.73 0.03
N GLN A 177 28.28 17.48 1.33
CA GLN A 177 28.57 16.15 1.86
C GLN A 177 27.34 15.23 1.80
N LEU A 178 26.14 15.75 2.08
CA LEU A 178 24.89 15.00 1.93
C LEU A 178 24.56 14.69 0.47
N LYS A 179 24.94 15.58 -0.46
CA LYS A 179 24.78 15.36 -1.90
C LYS A 179 25.49 14.10 -2.41
N LYS A 180 26.52 13.60 -1.72
CA LYS A 180 27.18 12.33 -2.07
C LYS A 180 26.30 11.10 -1.84
N TYR A 181 25.24 11.23 -1.04
CA TYR A 181 24.29 10.16 -0.75
C TYR A 181 22.94 10.40 -1.45
N GLU A 182 22.93 11.28 -2.46
CA GLU A 182 21.75 11.67 -3.23
C GLU A 182 21.04 10.48 -3.88
N SER A 183 21.75 9.43 -4.30
CA SER A 183 21.15 8.21 -4.85
C SER A 183 20.30 7.46 -3.82
N ILE A 184 20.84 7.24 -2.62
CA ILE A 184 20.15 6.55 -1.51
C ILE A 184 18.98 7.40 -1.01
N ILE A 185 19.15 8.73 -1.00
CA ILE A 185 18.09 9.68 -0.64
C ILE A 185 16.93 9.61 -1.65
N ARG A 186 17.24 9.53 -2.95
CA ARG A 186 16.25 9.41 -4.04
C ARG A 186 15.47 8.10 -3.99
N GLU A 187 16.15 7.00 -3.69
CA GLU A 187 15.58 5.66 -3.56
C GLU A 187 14.57 5.56 -2.40
N VAL A 188 14.91 6.11 -1.23
CA VAL A 188 14.05 6.01 -0.02
C VAL A 188 12.96 7.08 0.04
N LEU A 189 13.17 8.28 -0.52
CA LEU A 189 12.18 9.35 -0.47
C LEU A 189 11.17 9.30 -1.62
N GLY A 190 11.42 8.55 -2.70
CA GLY A 190 10.56 8.57 -3.90
C GLY A 190 10.42 9.96 -4.53
N ILE A 191 11.28 10.91 -4.15
CA ILE A 191 11.25 12.30 -4.60
C ILE A 191 12.33 12.50 -5.66
N THR A 192 11.89 12.65 -6.91
CA THR A 192 12.69 13.29 -7.96
C THR A 192 12.33 14.77 -7.98
N ILE A 193 13.16 15.62 -7.36
CA ILE A 193 13.15 17.06 -7.63
C ILE A 193 14.57 17.46 -8.00
N GLU A 194 14.76 17.74 -9.29
CA GLU A 194 15.88 18.55 -9.73
C GLU A 194 15.58 20.02 -9.42
N SER A 195 16.63 20.71 -9.00
CA SER A 195 16.69 22.10 -8.52
C SER A 195 16.04 23.14 -9.44
N GLU A 196 15.52 24.19 -8.81
CA GLU A 196 15.19 25.49 -9.42
C GLU A 196 16.28 26.00 -10.37
N ASP A 197 15.82 26.68 -11.43
CA ASP A 197 16.57 27.26 -12.54
C ASP A 197 17.22 26.27 -13.53
N ARG A 198 16.35 25.60 -14.30
CA ARG A 198 16.46 25.44 -15.77
C ARG A 198 15.33 24.52 -16.29
N TYR A 199 14.17 25.08 -16.62
CA TYR A 199 13.36 24.49 -17.69
C TYR A 199 13.87 25.07 -19.00
N PRO A 200 14.69 24.35 -19.78
CA PRO A 200 15.05 24.84 -21.09
C PRO A 200 13.83 24.72 -22.01
N LYS A 201 13.46 25.84 -22.65
CA LYS A 201 12.49 25.91 -23.74
C LYS A 201 12.92 25.00 -24.89
N HIS A 202 12.53 23.72 -24.93
CA HIS A 202 12.76 22.87 -26.10
C HIS A 202 11.64 21.84 -26.33
N LEU A 203 10.49 22.31 -26.80
CA LEU A 203 9.97 21.81 -28.08
C LEU A 203 10.84 22.45 -29.16
N ASN A 204 11.97 21.83 -29.49
CA ASN A 204 12.79 22.31 -30.61
C ASN A 204 11.97 22.16 -31.89
N GLY A 205 11.44 23.27 -32.40
CA GLY A 205 11.10 23.46 -33.81
C GLY A 205 9.99 22.58 -34.37
N GLY A 206 8.73 22.93 -34.09
CA GLY A 206 7.69 22.85 -35.11
C GLY A 206 7.06 21.49 -35.42
N ILE A 207 7.00 20.55 -34.47
CA ILE A 207 6.15 19.36 -34.63
C ILE A 207 5.02 19.44 -33.61
N GLN A 208 3.78 19.56 -34.09
CA GLN A 208 2.58 19.42 -33.27
C GLN A 208 2.09 18.00 -33.45
N MET A 209 2.21 17.14 -32.43
CA MET A 209 1.52 15.85 -32.45
C MET A 209 0.02 16.08 -32.74
N LYS A 210 -0.51 15.36 -33.73
CA LYS A 210 -1.92 15.39 -34.13
C LYS A 210 -2.44 13.97 -34.29
N LEU A 211 -3.40 13.60 -33.47
CA LEU A 211 -4.02 12.28 -33.43
C LEU A 211 -5.53 12.43 -33.61
N THR A 212 -6.16 11.39 -34.13
CA THR A 212 -7.62 11.29 -34.17
C THR A 212 -8.04 9.95 -33.59
N PHE A 213 -8.99 9.96 -32.66
CA PHE A 213 -9.53 8.77 -32.01
C PHE A 213 -11.03 8.62 -32.22
N GLN A 214 -11.52 7.39 -32.16
CA GLN A 214 -12.94 7.14 -31.85
C GLN A 214 -13.14 7.28 -30.34
N ARG A 215 -14.27 7.86 -29.91
CA ARG A 215 -14.50 8.15 -28.48
C ARG A 215 -14.40 6.90 -27.62
N ASP A 216 -15.10 5.83 -28.00
CA ASP A 216 -15.22 4.64 -27.17
C ASP A 216 -13.90 3.89 -27.02
N ASN A 217 -13.11 3.80 -28.10
CA ASN A 217 -11.77 3.17 -28.07
C ASN A 217 -10.79 3.96 -27.19
N LEU A 218 -10.82 5.29 -27.25
CA LEU A 218 -9.99 6.12 -26.38
C LEU A 218 -10.46 6.03 -24.93
N LEU A 219 -11.77 6.04 -24.68
CA LEU A 219 -12.34 6.00 -23.33
C LEU A 219 -12.01 4.68 -22.62
N SER A 220 -12.16 3.53 -23.29
CA SER A 220 -11.83 2.22 -22.70
C SER A 220 -10.34 2.12 -22.34
N SER A 221 -9.46 2.60 -23.24
CA SER A 221 -8.02 2.65 -23.00
C SER A 221 -7.67 3.55 -21.81
N LEU A 222 -8.27 4.76 -21.75
CA LEU A 222 -8.05 5.70 -20.66
C LEU A 222 -8.53 5.19 -19.30
N GLN A 223 -9.63 4.43 -19.25
CA GLN A 223 -10.10 3.82 -18.00
C GLN A 223 -9.08 2.82 -17.44
N THR A 224 -8.45 2.03 -18.32
CA THR A 224 -7.39 1.07 -17.94
C THR A 224 -6.10 1.78 -17.54
N LEU A 225 -5.72 2.86 -18.24
CA LEU A 225 -4.55 3.66 -17.87
C LEU A 225 -4.76 4.41 -16.54
N GLN A 226 -5.97 4.92 -16.30
CA GLN A 226 -6.32 5.72 -15.14
C GLN A 226 -6.27 4.91 -13.83
N SER A 227 -6.63 3.63 -13.85
CA SER A 227 -6.56 2.78 -12.65
C SER A 227 -5.12 2.57 -12.17
N VAL A 228 -4.16 2.53 -13.09
CA VAL A 228 -2.73 2.46 -12.79
C VAL A 228 -2.18 3.84 -12.42
N ALA A 229 -2.56 4.90 -13.13
CA ALA A 229 -2.16 6.29 -12.87
C ALA A 229 -2.86 6.90 -11.62
N SER A 230 -2.57 6.35 -10.44
CA SER A 230 -3.25 6.68 -9.18
C SER A 230 -3.12 8.15 -8.75
N LYS A 231 -4.25 8.75 -8.35
CA LYS A 231 -4.30 10.10 -7.75
C LYS A 231 -3.66 10.20 -6.37
N ARG A 232 -3.47 9.08 -5.68
CA ARG A 232 -2.88 9.03 -4.32
C ARG A 232 -1.36 9.03 -4.34
N ASN A 233 -0.74 9.16 -5.52
CA ASN A 233 0.71 9.19 -5.64
C ASN A 233 1.32 10.48 -5.11
N THR A 234 2.44 10.32 -4.41
CA THR A 234 3.27 11.42 -3.90
C THR A 234 3.97 12.19 -5.01
N ALA A 235 4.25 11.55 -6.15
CA ALA A 235 4.84 12.16 -7.34
C ALA A 235 3.75 12.54 -8.37
N PRO A 236 3.48 13.85 -8.60
CA PRO A 236 2.40 14.29 -9.49
C PRO A 236 2.50 13.78 -10.94
N ILE A 237 3.72 13.50 -11.41
CA ILE A 237 3.95 12.98 -12.77
C ILE A 237 3.33 11.59 -12.97
N LEU A 238 3.18 10.80 -11.92
CA LEU A 238 2.60 9.45 -11.94
C LEU A 238 1.06 9.46 -11.99
N SER A 239 0.44 10.65 -11.92
CA SER A 239 -1.00 10.83 -12.18
C SER A 239 -1.31 11.12 -13.66
N ASN A 240 -0.27 11.14 -14.50
CA ASN A 240 -0.37 11.39 -15.92
C ASN A 240 -0.24 10.09 -16.73
N VAL A 241 -0.79 10.12 -17.93
CA VAL A 241 -0.54 9.14 -18.99
C VAL A 241 0.44 9.73 -19.99
N LEU A 242 1.43 8.94 -20.39
CA LEU A 242 2.27 9.25 -21.54
C LEU A 242 1.53 8.81 -22.80
N ILE A 243 1.38 9.70 -23.77
CA ILE A 243 0.84 9.39 -25.09
C ILE A 243 1.98 9.60 -26.09
N GLN A 244 2.38 8.54 -26.76
CA GLN A 244 3.45 8.53 -27.75
C GLN A 244 2.90 8.03 -29.08
N ALA A 245 3.16 8.78 -30.15
CA ALA A 245 2.78 8.43 -31.50
C ALA A 245 4.01 8.39 -32.39
N GLU A 246 4.28 7.22 -32.99
CA GLU A 246 5.39 7.00 -33.89
C GLU A 246 4.94 6.16 -35.09
N GLY A 247 5.26 6.61 -36.31
CA GLY A 247 4.75 6.01 -37.52
C GLY A 247 3.21 6.04 -37.56
N SER A 248 2.59 4.86 -37.58
CA SER A 248 1.13 4.67 -37.53
C SER A 248 0.61 4.21 -36.16
N THR A 249 1.48 4.07 -35.17
CA THR A 249 1.15 3.46 -33.88
C THR A 249 1.02 4.53 -32.81
N ILE A 250 0.00 4.40 -31.96
CA ILE A 250 -0.19 5.21 -30.77
C ILE A 250 -0.04 4.27 -29.58
N GLU A 251 0.90 4.58 -28.70
CA GLU A 251 1.09 3.87 -27.43
C GLU A 251 0.81 4.83 -26.27
N CYS A 252 0.09 4.31 -25.29
CA CYS A 252 -0.20 5.01 -24.06
C CYS A 252 0.39 4.25 -22.88
N MET A 253 0.95 4.97 -21.92
CA MET A 253 1.64 4.37 -20.78
C MET A 253 1.26 5.07 -19.47
N ALA A 254 1.12 4.30 -18.40
CA ALA A 254 0.79 4.77 -17.05
C ALA A 254 1.55 3.95 -16.01
N THR A 255 1.98 4.58 -14.92
CA THR A 255 2.64 3.86 -13.82
C THR A 255 2.48 4.60 -12.50
N ASP A 256 2.43 3.85 -11.41
CA ASP A 256 2.54 4.36 -10.04
C ASP A 256 3.87 3.97 -9.35
N ALA A 257 4.88 3.60 -10.16
CA ALA A 257 6.17 3.05 -9.78
C ALA A 257 6.17 1.61 -9.22
N GLU A 258 5.02 1.05 -8.87
CA GLU A 258 4.86 -0.35 -8.47
C GLU A 258 4.29 -1.20 -9.60
N ILE A 259 3.26 -0.66 -10.28
CA ILE A 259 2.58 -1.21 -11.44
C ILE A 259 2.83 -0.26 -12.61
N GLY A 260 3.13 -0.82 -13.77
CA GLY A 260 3.18 -0.10 -15.02
C GLY A 260 2.29 -0.79 -16.05
N ILE A 261 1.61 -0.01 -16.87
CA ILE A 261 0.93 -0.49 -18.07
C ILE A 261 1.40 0.29 -19.29
N ARG A 262 1.66 -0.41 -20.38
CA ARG A 262 1.88 0.11 -21.73
C ARG A 262 0.85 -0.56 -22.64
N MET A 263 0.12 0.22 -23.43
CA MET A 263 -0.83 -0.34 -24.38
C MET A 263 -0.89 0.43 -25.68
N LYS A 264 -1.12 -0.27 -26.79
CA LYS A 264 -1.48 0.33 -28.06
C LYS A 264 -2.92 0.83 -27.99
N VAL A 265 -3.17 1.99 -28.57
CA VAL A 265 -4.49 2.62 -28.57
C VAL A 265 -4.90 2.87 -30.02
N ASP A 266 -6.10 2.41 -30.37
CA ASP A 266 -6.66 2.59 -31.70
C ASP A 266 -6.88 4.08 -32.02
N GLY A 267 -6.20 4.56 -33.05
CA GLY A 267 -6.36 5.90 -33.57
C GLY A 267 -5.51 6.14 -34.81
N THR A 268 -5.68 7.32 -35.41
CA THR A 268 -4.96 7.73 -36.60
C THR A 268 -3.90 8.76 -36.23
N VAL A 269 -2.65 8.48 -36.59
CA VAL A 269 -1.54 9.43 -36.48
C VAL A 269 -1.51 10.33 -37.72
N LYS A 270 -1.74 11.64 -37.54
CA LYS A 270 -1.56 12.66 -38.59
C LYS A 270 -0.16 13.29 -38.49
N GLU A 271 0.25 13.61 -37.28
CA GLU A 271 1.59 14.10 -36.96
C GLU A 271 2.08 13.38 -35.69
N ALA A 272 3.26 12.76 -35.77
CA ALA A 272 3.89 12.03 -34.67
C ALA A 272 4.32 12.97 -33.53
N GLY A 273 4.55 12.41 -32.34
CA GLY A 273 5.05 13.15 -31.19
C GLY A 273 4.77 12.44 -29.87
N SER A 274 4.98 13.15 -28.77
CA SER A 274 4.87 12.59 -27.43
C SER A 274 4.46 13.67 -26.43
N ILE A 275 3.58 13.34 -25.49
CA ILE A 275 3.20 14.24 -24.39
C ILE A 275 2.66 13.49 -23.18
N LEU A 276 2.93 14.01 -21.98
CA LEU A 276 2.28 13.58 -20.74
C LEU A 276 1.04 14.43 -20.47
N VAL A 277 -0.07 13.81 -20.12
CA VAL A 277 -1.31 14.51 -19.74
C VAL A 277 -2.00 13.84 -18.56
N SER A 278 -2.74 14.60 -17.76
CA SER A 278 -3.47 14.05 -16.62
C SER A 278 -4.49 13.00 -17.07
N ALA A 279 -4.36 11.78 -16.53
CA ALA A 279 -5.21 10.64 -16.86
C ALA A 279 -6.69 10.94 -16.60
N GLU A 280 -6.96 11.46 -15.39
CA GLU A 280 -8.30 11.82 -14.93
C GLU A 280 -8.93 12.91 -15.80
N LYS A 281 -8.23 14.04 -15.99
CA LYS A 281 -8.80 15.17 -16.75
C LYS A 281 -9.14 14.74 -18.18
N LEU A 282 -8.27 13.94 -18.81
CA LEU A 282 -8.52 13.45 -20.15
C LEU A 282 -9.71 12.48 -20.18
N ALA A 283 -9.77 11.50 -19.27
CA ALA A 283 -10.88 10.57 -19.18
C ALA A 283 -12.22 11.27 -18.92
N ASP A 284 -12.26 12.23 -18.00
CA ASP A 284 -13.46 13.00 -17.66
C ASP A 284 -13.96 13.82 -18.85
N ILE A 285 -13.06 14.42 -19.64
CA ILE A 285 -13.42 15.14 -20.87
C ILE A 285 -14.04 14.18 -21.88
N VAL A 286 -13.33 13.09 -22.21
CA VAL A 286 -13.75 12.12 -23.24
C VAL A 286 -15.10 11.50 -22.89
N LYS A 287 -15.32 11.18 -21.61
CA LYS A 287 -16.57 10.59 -21.11
C LYS A 287 -17.80 11.47 -21.34
N THR A 288 -17.64 12.80 -21.39
CA THR A 288 -18.77 13.73 -21.55
C THR A 288 -19.22 13.94 -23.00
N TRP A 289 -18.47 13.43 -23.98
CA TRP A 289 -18.73 13.71 -25.39
C TRP A 289 -19.56 12.63 -26.10
N PRO A 290 -20.22 12.97 -27.22
CA PRO A 290 -21.01 12.02 -28.02
C PRO A 290 -20.12 10.91 -28.60
N ALA A 291 -20.64 9.68 -28.64
CA ALA A 291 -19.88 8.51 -29.10
C ALA A 291 -19.62 8.52 -30.62
N GLU A 292 -20.51 9.16 -31.40
CA GLU A 292 -20.48 9.12 -32.86
C GLU A 292 -19.47 10.08 -33.50
N LYS A 293 -18.91 11.00 -32.72
CA LYS A 293 -18.01 12.05 -33.22
C LYS A 293 -16.54 11.69 -32.92
N PRO A 294 -15.63 11.86 -33.88
CA PRO A 294 -14.20 11.65 -33.65
C PRO A 294 -13.66 12.70 -32.69
N ILE A 295 -12.59 12.33 -31.98
CA ILE A 295 -11.84 13.20 -31.10
C ILE A 295 -10.52 13.54 -31.79
N ASP A 296 -10.34 14.82 -32.13
CA ASP A 296 -9.05 15.33 -32.58
C ASP A 296 -8.23 15.79 -31.36
N PHE A 297 -6.99 15.32 -31.29
CA PHE A 297 -6.05 15.61 -30.21
C PHE A 297 -4.81 16.28 -30.81
N ALA A 298 -4.53 17.52 -30.41
CA ALA A 298 -3.42 18.29 -30.95
C ALA A 298 -2.59 18.93 -29.85
N THR A 299 -1.27 18.73 -29.89
CA THR A 299 -0.33 19.46 -29.00
C THR A 299 -0.10 20.88 -29.50
N THR A 300 0.08 21.83 -28.58
CA THR A 300 0.42 23.22 -28.87
C THR A 300 1.88 23.50 -28.55
N LYS A 301 2.37 24.68 -28.98
CA LYS A 301 3.76 25.10 -28.72
C LYS A 301 4.06 25.42 -27.26
N ASP A 302 3.03 25.59 -26.44
CA ASP A 302 3.12 25.98 -25.03
C ASP A 302 2.86 24.77 -24.11
N ASP A 303 3.16 23.55 -24.57
CA ASP A 303 2.92 22.30 -23.85
C ASP A 303 1.46 22.10 -23.41
N HIS A 304 0.49 22.59 -24.20
CA HIS A 304 -0.93 22.26 -23.99
C HIS A 304 -1.38 21.21 -25.00
N VAL A 305 -2.47 20.54 -24.66
CA VAL A 305 -3.24 19.73 -25.59
C VAL A 305 -4.58 20.39 -25.82
N GLU A 306 -4.87 20.68 -27.08
CA GLU A 306 -6.20 21.02 -27.55
C GLU A 306 -6.92 19.74 -28.00
N ILE A 307 -8.09 19.51 -27.43
CA ILE A 307 -8.90 18.33 -27.69
C ILE A 307 -10.25 18.80 -28.23
N THR A 308 -10.62 18.33 -29.40
CA THR A 308 -11.78 18.80 -30.14
C THR A 308 -12.71 17.64 -30.50
N CYS A 309 -14.01 17.81 -30.26
CA CYS A 309 -15.05 16.87 -30.65
C CYS A 309 -16.27 17.65 -31.15
N GLY A 310 -16.48 17.68 -32.47
CA GLY A 310 -17.48 18.56 -33.09
C GLY A 310 -17.22 20.03 -32.75
N ASP A 311 -18.22 20.70 -32.17
CA ASP A 311 -18.14 22.12 -31.79
C ASP A 311 -17.51 22.34 -30.40
N SER A 312 -17.17 21.26 -29.69
CA SER A 312 -16.56 21.35 -28.36
C SER A 312 -15.04 21.35 -28.46
N VAL A 313 -14.41 22.36 -27.85
CA VAL A 313 -12.96 22.46 -27.71
C VAL A 313 -12.61 22.54 -26.23
N ARG A 314 -11.62 21.74 -25.81
CA ARG A 314 -11.04 21.74 -24.47
C ARG A 314 -9.53 21.89 -24.56
N LYS A 315 -8.94 22.52 -23.55
CA LYS A 315 -7.49 22.64 -23.42
C LYS A 315 -7.06 22.08 -22.07
N ILE A 316 -6.07 21.20 -22.09
CA ILE A 316 -5.42 20.69 -20.89
C ILE A 316 -3.92 20.97 -20.96
N VAL A 317 -3.31 21.18 -19.81
CA VAL A 317 -1.85 21.33 -19.69
C VAL A 317 -1.24 19.94 -19.83
N GLY A 318 -0.21 19.82 -20.66
CA GLY A 318 0.65 18.66 -20.76
C GLY A 318 2.04 18.91 -20.17
N PHE A 319 2.83 17.85 -20.06
CA PHE A 319 4.20 17.90 -19.58
C PHE A 319 5.14 17.19 -20.57
N PRO A 320 6.43 17.54 -20.61
CA PRO A 320 7.41 16.83 -21.42
C PRO A 320 7.59 15.37 -20.98
N ASP A 321 7.81 14.49 -21.96
CA ASP A 321 7.93 13.03 -21.79
C ASP A 321 9.18 12.55 -21.05
N LYS A 322 10.26 13.34 -21.04
CA LYS A 322 11.58 12.94 -20.51
C LYS A 322 11.64 12.56 -19.03
N ALA A 323 10.59 12.86 -18.27
CA ALA A 323 10.51 12.53 -16.85
C ALA A 323 9.68 11.25 -16.58
N PHE A 324 9.11 10.61 -17.62
CA PHE A 324 8.37 9.37 -17.46
C PHE A 324 9.30 8.15 -17.34
N PRO A 325 9.02 7.20 -16.44
CA PRO A 325 9.86 6.00 -16.26
C PRO A 325 9.96 5.15 -17.53
N GLN A 326 11.11 4.50 -17.72
CA GLN A 326 11.27 3.49 -18.75
C GLN A 326 10.54 2.20 -18.35
N PHE A 327 10.00 1.51 -19.36
CA PHE A 327 9.30 0.25 -19.18
C PHE A 327 10.19 -0.91 -19.64
N PRO A 328 10.21 -2.02 -18.90
CA PRO A 328 10.89 -3.23 -19.34
C PRO A 328 10.22 -3.78 -20.62
N VAL A 329 10.99 -4.57 -21.37
CA VAL A 329 10.53 -5.25 -22.59
C VAL A 329 10.31 -6.72 -22.25
N VAL A 330 9.22 -7.30 -22.74
CA VAL A 330 8.90 -8.72 -22.57
C VAL A 330 10.02 -9.57 -23.18
N ASP A 331 10.48 -10.56 -22.43
CA ASP A 331 11.50 -11.52 -22.89
C ASP A 331 10.98 -12.29 -24.13
N PRO A 332 11.77 -12.43 -25.22
CA PRO A 332 11.43 -13.33 -26.32
C PRO A 332 11.12 -14.78 -25.90
N GLU A 333 11.72 -15.25 -24.80
CA GLU A 333 11.49 -16.58 -24.22
C GLU A 333 10.37 -16.60 -23.16
N ALA A 334 9.52 -15.57 -23.12
CA ALA A 334 8.37 -15.51 -22.22
C ALA A 334 7.47 -16.76 -22.32
N PHE A 335 7.00 -17.23 -21.17
CA PHE A 335 6.07 -18.34 -21.06
C PHE A 335 4.68 -17.91 -21.53
N ALA A 336 4.06 -18.66 -22.44
CA ALA A 336 2.68 -18.42 -22.85
C ALA A 336 1.73 -19.27 -22.00
N ILE A 337 0.75 -18.64 -21.37
CA ILE A 337 -0.36 -19.31 -20.67
C ILE A 337 -1.68 -19.00 -21.37
N ASP A 338 -2.58 -19.98 -21.38
CA ASP A 338 -3.97 -19.75 -21.79
C ASP A 338 -4.64 -18.74 -20.83
N GLY A 339 -5.31 -17.74 -21.39
CA GLY A 339 -5.94 -16.69 -20.61
C GLY A 339 -7.10 -17.20 -19.74
N GLU A 340 -7.82 -18.24 -20.17
CA GLU A 340 -8.86 -18.89 -19.35
C GLU A 340 -8.25 -19.58 -18.14
N ILE A 341 -7.09 -20.25 -18.31
CA ILE A 341 -6.37 -20.88 -17.20
C ILE A 341 -5.93 -19.81 -16.19
N LEU A 342 -5.27 -18.74 -16.64
CA LEU A 342 -4.84 -17.67 -15.72
C LEU A 342 -6.03 -17.06 -14.98
N ARG A 343 -7.12 -16.74 -15.70
CA ARG A 343 -8.34 -16.19 -15.08
C ARG A 343 -8.96 -17.14 -14.07
N SER A 344 -9.02 -18.43 -14.37
CA SER A 344 -9.57 -19.43 -13.44
C SER A 344 -8.75 -19.51 -12.16
N VAL A 345 -7.42 -19.55 -12.27
CA VAL A 345 -6.52 -19.62 -11.10
C VAL A 345 -6.63 -18.36 -10.23
N LEU A 346 -6.64 -17.18 -10.85
CA LEU A 346 -6.81 -15.91 -10.11
C LEU A 346 -8.19 -15.84 -9.45
N HIS A 347 -9.26 -16.16 -10.19
CA HIS A 347 -10.62 -16.21 -9.65
C HIS A 347 -10.71 -17.13 -8.42
N LYS A 348 -10.12 -18.33 -8.49
CA LYS A 348 -10.15 -19.31 -7.41
C LYS A 348 -9.36 -18.92 -6.16
N THR A 349 -8.50 -17.90 -6.20
CA THR A 349 -7.53 -17.61 -5.12
C THR A 349 -7.58 -16.16 -4.62
N THR A 350 -7.80 -15.17 -5.48
CA THR A 350 -7.67 -13.73 -5.16
C THR A 350 -8.46 -13.29 -3.93
N PHE A 351 -9.64 -13.85 -3.69
CA PHE A 351 -10.52 -13.47 -2.57
C PHE A 351 -9.94 -13.78 -1.18
N ALA A 352 -9.01 -14.75 -1.08
CA ALA A 352 -8.42 -15.15 0.19
C ALA A 352 -7.22 -14.29 0.59
N ALA A 353 -6.74 -13.38 -0.26
CA ALA A 353 -5.61 -12.52 0.04
C ALA A 353 -5.98 -11.42 1.04
N ALA A 354 -5.05 -11.08 1.93
CA ALA A 354 -5.27 -9.98 2.87
C ALA A 354 -5.31 -8.62 2.16
N THR A 355 -6.03 -7.67 2.74
CA THR A 355 -6.04 -6.27 2.28
C THR A 355 -5.43 -5.38 3.36
N ASP A 356 -4.30 -4.76 3.05
CA ASP A 356 -3.57 -3.85 3.94
C ASP A 356 -3.16 -4.48 5.29
N ASP A 357 -2.80 -5.77 5.32
CA ASP A 357 -2.20 -6.41 6.51
C ASP A 357 -0.75 -5.93 6.71
N VAL A 358 -0.32 -5.86 7.97
CA VAL A 358 1.06 -5.49 8.35
C VAL A 358 2.09 -6.53 7.88
N ARG A 359 1.67 -7.79 7.76
CA ARG A 359 2.41 -8.88 7.13
C ARG A 359 2.22 -8.76 5.63
N TYR A 360 3.01 -7.89 5.03
CA TYR A 360 2.87 -7.49 3.64
C TYR A 360 2.89 -8.65 2.64
N TYR A 361 3.55 -9.78 2.96
CA TYR A 361 3.54 -11.01 2.15
C TYR A 361 2.14 -11.63 1.97
N LEU A 362 1.18 -11.31 2.83
CA LEU A 362 -0.22 -11.74 2.71
C LEU A 362 -1.06 -10.83 1.81
N ASN A 363 -0.56 -9.64 1.47
CA ASN A 363 -1.24 -8.67 0.60
C ASN A 363 -1.03 -8.99 -0.89
N GLY A 364 -0.90 -10.27 -1.23
CA GLY A 364 -0.56 -10.76 -2.56
C GLY A 364 -0.85 -12.25 -2.73
N LEU A 365 -0.66 -12.74 -3.95
CA LEU A 365 -0.79 -14.15 -4.30
C LEU A 365 0.59 -14.75 -4.45
N TYR A 366 0.83 -15.88 -3.80
CA TYR A 366 2.05 -16.64 -3.93
C TYR A 366 1.94 -17.65 -5.06
N PHE A 367 2.87 -17.58 -6.01
CA PHE A 367 3.04 -18.52 -7.11
C PHE A 367 4.22 -19.42 -6.77
N ASN A 368 3.95 -20.60 -6.25
CA ASN A 368 4.95 -21.60 -5.94
C ASN A 368 5.29 -22.42 -7.20
N LEU A 369 6.52 -22.30 -7.68
CA LEU A 369 6.96 -22.98 -8.91
C LEU A 369 7.49 -24.38 -8.57
N LEU A 370 6.69 -25.41 -8.85
CA LEU A 370 7.09 -26.82 -8.71
C LEU A 370 7.52 -27.40 -10.06
N GLU A 371 8.14 -28.57 -10.04
CA GLU A 371 8.62 -29.24 -11.28
C GLU A 371 7.48 -29.61 -12.24
N ASP A 372 6.33 -29.99 -11.71
CA ASP A 372 5.18 -30.55 -12.44
C ASP A 372 3.99 -29.59 -12.54
N ARG A 373 3.93 -28.52 -11.74
CA ARG A 373 2.84 -27.55 -11.69
C ARG A 373 3.27 -26.22 -11.08
N THR A 374 2.41 -25.22 -11.17
CA THR A 374 2.53 -23.99 -10.37
C THR A 374 1.33 -23.90 -9.43
N GLU A 375 1.59 -23.87 -8.13
CA GLU A 375 0.56 -23.67 -7.13
C GLU A 375 0.37 -22.18 -6.88
N VAL A 376 -0.88 -21.75 -6.79
CA VAL A 376 -1.24 -20.36 -6.50
C VAL A 376 -2.02 -20.31 -5.20
N VAL A 377 -1.50 -19.52 -4.25
CA VAL A 377 -1.95 -19.50 -2.86
C VAL A 377 -2.24 -18.08 -2.43
N ALA A 378 -3.34 -17.91 -1.72
CA ALA A 378 -3.67 -16.68 -1.02
C ALA A 378 -4.24 -17.00 0.36
N THR A 379 -3.91 -16.18 1.36
CA THR A 379 -4.44 -16.30 2.72
C THR A 379 -4.40 -14.97 3.46
N ASP A 380 -5.34 -14.80 4.38
CA ASP A 380 -5.38 -13.73 5.39
C ASP A 380 -5.24 -14.30 6.82
N MET A 381 -4.79 -15.56 6.92
CA MET A 381 -4.72 -16.42 8.12
C MET A 381 -6.05 -16.84 8.73
N ILE A 382 -7.17 -16.30 8.25
CA ILE A 382 -8.52 -16.72 8.65
C ILE A 382 -9.08 -17.67 7.59
N GLN A 383 -8.84 -17.37 6.32
CA GLN A 383 -9.12 -18.24 5.18
C GLN A 383 -7.87 -18.46 4.33
N LEU A 384 -7.90 -19.53 3.56
CA LEU A 384 -6.88 -19.85 2.56
C LEU A 384 -7.56 -20.36 1.31
N ALA A 385 -7.03 -20.01 0.14
CA ALA A 385 -7.39 -20.61 -1.13
C ALA A 385 -6.12 -21.05 -1.85
N LEU A 386 -6.14 -22.29 -2.34
CA LEU A 386 -5.07 -22.94 -3.09
C LEU A 386 -5.66 -23.58 -4.34
N THR A 387 -5.00 -23.38 -5.47
CA THR A 387 -5.23 -24.13 -6.70
C THR A 387 -3.92 -24.23 -7.47
N HIS A 388 -3.92 -24.89 -8.64
CA HIS A 388 -2.72 -24.96 -9.46
C HIS A 388 -3.03 -24.80 -10.95
N CYS A 389 -1.98 -24.50 -11.71
CA CYS A 389 -1.96 -24.59 -13.17
C CYS A 389 -0.73 -25.38 -13.65
N GLU A 390 -0.57 -25.48 -14.96
CA GLU A 390 0.64 -26.02 -15.56
C GLU A 390 1.89 -25.25 -15.11
N PRO A 391 3.06 -25.91 -15.06
CA PRO A 391 4.27 -25.28 -14.53
C PRO A 391 4.70 -24.10 -15.40
N LEU A 392 4.71 -22.91 -14.78
CA LEU A 392 5.21 -21.69 -15.40
C LEU A 392 6.74 -21.78 -15.57
N LYS A 393 7.20 -21.80 -16.82
CA LYS A 393 8.63 -21.91 -17.14
C LYS A 393 9.22 -20.51 -17.31
N LEU A 394 9.55 -19.87 -16.19
CA LEU A 394 10.18 -18.55 -16.18
C LEU A 394 11.70 -18.68 -16.13
N SER A 395 12.40 -17.80 -16.85
CA SER A 395 13.85 -17.63 -16.73
C SER A 395 14.18 -17.11 -15.33
N GLU A 396 15.13 -17.76 -14.65
CA GLU A 396 15.76 -17.35 -13.36
C GLU A 396 15.19 -17.81 -12.00
N ASP A 397 14.19 -18.70 -11.87
CA ASP A 397 13.73 -19.12 -10.52
C ASP A 397 13.61 -20.63 -10.26
N LYS A 398 13.76 -20.99 -8.97
CA LYS A 398 13.44 -22.31 -8.43
C LYS A 398 12.42 -22.30 -7.28
N ASP A 399 12.15 -21.15 -6.65
CA ASP A 399 11.51 -21.11 -5.31
C ASP A 399 10.23 -20.25 -5.23
N GLY A 400 9.61 -19.89 -6.36
CA GLY A 400 8.34 -19.13 -6.38
C GLY A 400 8.45 -17.60 -6.28
N PHE A 401 7.30 -16.91 -6.24
CA PHE A 401 7.23 -15.44 -6.10
C PHE A 401 5.86 -14.96 -5.61
N ILE A 402 5.82 -13.75 -5.03
CA ILE A 402 4.59 -13.12 -4.55
C ILE A 402 4.24 -11.91 -5.42
N VAL A 403 3.04 -11.91 -6.01
CA VAL A 403 2.51 -10.81 -6.80
C VAL A 403 1.54 -9.97 -5.94
N PRO A 404 1.73 -8.64 -5.83
CA PRO A 404 0.84 -7.78 -5.06
C PRO A 404 -0.63 -7.90 -5.48
N LEU A 405 -1.56 -7.92 -4.52
CA LEU A 405 -3.00 -8.05 -4.77
C LEU A 405 -3.53 -6.94 -5.69
N LYS A 406 -2.98 -5.73 -5.58
CA LYS A 406 -3.31 -4.62 -6.47
C LYS A 406 -2.95 -4.94 -7.91
N ALA A 407 -1.77 -5.53 -8.16
CA ALA A 407 -1.35 -5.92 -9.50
C ALA A 407 -2.19 -7.08 -10.04
N ILE A 408 -2.53 -8.06 -9.21
CA ILE A 408 -3.45 -9.16 -9.58
C ILE A 408 -4.79 -8.62 -10.10
N LYS A 409 -5.40 -7.67 -9.39
CA LYS A 409 -6.66 -7.03 -9.83
C LYS A 409 -6.51 -6.29 -11.16
N GLU A 410 -5.37 -5.65 -11.39
CA GLU A 410 -5.08 -4.97 -12.66
C GLU A 410 -4.84 -5.98 -13.79
N ILE A 411 -4.22 -7.14 -13.51
CA ILE A 411 -4.04 -8.26 -14.46
C ILE A 411 -5.41 -8.83 -14.86
N GLU A 412 -6.25 -9.17 -13.88
CA GLU A 412 -7.61 -9.70 -14.13
C GLU A 412 -8.43 -8.75 -15.00
N ARG A 413 -8.39 -7.45 -14.72
CA ARG A 413 -9.15 -6.45 -15.49
C ARG A 413 -8.56 -6.23 -16.89
N THR A 414 -7.24 -6.15 -17.01
CA THR A 414 -6.56 -5.85 -18.29
C THR A 414 -6.70 -7.00 -19.27
N PHE A 415 -6.56 -8.24 -18.80
CA PHE A 415 -6.53 -9.44 -19.66
C PHE A 415 -7.82 -10.27 -19.58
N ALA A 416 -8.94 -9.65 -19.20
CA ALA A 416 -10.24 -10.31 -19.02
C ALA A 416 -10.70 -11.11 -20.25
N ASN A 417 -10.32 -10.66 -21.46
CA ASN A 417 -10.71 -11.28 -22.73
C ASN A 417 -9.50 -11.77 -23.56
N ALA A 418 -8.29 -11.77 -22.99
CA ALA A 418 -7.11 -12.21 -23.71
C ALA A 418 -7.14 -13.75 -23.86
N PRO A 419 -6.99 -14.31 -25.07
CA PRO A 419 -6.96 -15.76 -25.26
C PRO A 419 -5.65 -16.37 -24.77
N GLU A 420 -4.54 -15.67 -24.91
CA GLU A 420 -3.21 -16.10 -24.51
C GLU A 420 -2.48 -14.91 -23.88
N ILE A 421 -1.71 -15.17 -22.82
CA ILE A 421 -0.96 -14.15 -22.08
C ILE A 421 0.48 -14.64 -21.95
N LYS A 422 1.43 -13.78 -22.32
CA LYS A 422 2.85 -14.01 -22.14
C LYS A 422 3.29 -13.52 -20.77
N ILE A 423 4.00 -14.37 -20.03
CA ILE A 423 4.54 -14.10 -18.71
C ILE A 423 6.06 -14.12 -18.81
N SER A 424 6.72 -13.06 -18.34
CA SER A 424 8.19 -13.03 -18.21
C SER A 424 8.58 -12.40 -16.90
N ARG A 425 9.70 -12.85 -16.32
CA ARG A 425 10.28 -12.26 -15.13
C ARG A 425 11.60 -11.59 -15.51
N ILE A 426 11.83 -10.41 -14.97
CA ILE A 426 13.08 -9.66 -15.14
C ILE A 426 13.45 -9.06 -13.79
N GLU A 427 14.55 -9.51 -13.20
CA GLU A 427 14.97 -9.13 -11.84
C GLU A 427 13.84 -9.35 -10.81
N ASN A 428 13.42 -8.28 -10.12
CA ASN A 428 12.33 -8.28 -9.15
C ASN A 428 10.99 -7.79 -9.75
N GLN A 429 10.79 -7.99 -11.05
CA GLN A 429 9.55 -7.62 -11.75
C GLN A 429 9.00 -8.80 -12.53
N ILE A 430 7.68 -8.86 -12.62
CA ILE A 430 6.96 -9.78 -13.48
C ILE A 430 6.12 -8.99 -14.48
N LEU A 431 6.11 -9.47 -15.72
CA LEU A 431 5.41 -8.86 -16.84
C LEU A 431 4.38 -9.83 -17.38
N PHE A 432 3.20 -9.29 -17.71
CA PHE A 432 2.10 -9.97 -18.38
C PHE A 432 1.82 -9.20 -19.67
N ALA A 433 1.71 -9.89 -20.81
CA ALA A 433 1.51 -9.23 -22.09
C ALA A 433 0.64 -10.02 -23.06
N ASP A 434 -0.18 -9.31 -23.83
CA ASP A 434 -0.79 -9.81 -25.05
C ASP A 434 -0.19 -9.08 -26.27
N ALA A 435 -0.91 -9.06 -27.41
CA ALA A 435 -0.42 -8.41 -28.63
C ALA A 435 -0.32 -6.88 -28.53
N ASP A 436 -1.14 -6.25 -27.68
CA ASP A 436 -1.35 -4.81 -27.66
C ASP A 436 -1.04 -4.18 -26.30
N THR A 437 -1.04 -4.97 -25.22
CA THR A 437 -0.87 -4.50 -23.85
C THR A 437 0.24 -5.25 -23.14
N THR A 438 1.03 -4.53 -22.36
CA THR A 438 2.02 -5.07 -21.42
C THR A 438 1.79 -4.43 -20.06
N LEU A 439 1.59 -5.25 -19.04
CA LEU A 439 1.51 -4.87 -17.65
C LEU A 439 2.74 -5.40 -16.93
N THR A 440 3.41 -4.54 -16.16
CA THR A 440 4.55 -4.90 -15.30
C THR A 440 4.23 -4.60 -13.84
N THR A 441 4.73 -5.41 -12.93
CA THR A 441 4.65 -5.13 -11.50
C THR A 441 5.90 -5.60 -10.76
N ARG A 442 6.26 -4.88 -9.70
CA ARG A 442 7.30 -5.31 -8.76
C ARG A 442 6.79 -6.47 -7.91
N LEU A 443 7.63 -7.50 -7.76
CA LEU A 443 7.36 -8.62 -6.85
C LEU A 443 7.63 -8.20 -5.40
N MET A 444 6.92 -8.83 -4.47
CA MET A 444 7.16 -8.61 -3.04
C MET A 444 8.40 -9.40 -2.61
N ASP A 445 9.34 -8.71 -1.95
CA ASP A 445 10.56 -9.29 -1.42
C ASP A 445 10.29 -9.84 -0.01
N ALA A 446 9.66 -11.01 0.06
CA ALA A 446 9.37 -11.73 1.30
C ALA A 446 9.29 -13.24 1.08
N GLU A 447 9.56 -13.97 2.16
CA GLU A 447 9.32 -15.39 2.26
C GLU A 447 7.83 -15.65 2.57
N TYR A 448 7.20 -16.53 1.81
CA TYR A 448 5.82 -16.94 2.05
C TYR A 448 5.79 -18.11 3.05
N PRO A 449 4.89 -18.11 4.05
CA PRO A 449 4.86 -19.17 5.05
C PRO A 449 4.50 -20.53 4.45
N GLU A 450 4.98 -21.62 5.08
CA GLU A 450 4.62 -23.00 4.71
C GLU A 450 3.11 -23.26 4.89
N TYR A 451 2.37 -23.21 3.77
CA TYR A 451 0.92 -23.36 3.76
C TYR A 451 0.45 -24.82 3.78
N ASP A 452 1.25 -25.77 3.30
CA ASP A 452 0.89 -27.19 3.33
C ASP A 452 0.62 -27.68 4.75
N SER A 453 1.36 -27.15 5.73
CA SER A 453 1.25 -27.51 7.14
C SER A 453 -0.12 -27.17 7.76
N VAL A 454 -0.86 -26.22 7.18
CA VAL A 454 -2.18 -25.82 7.69
C VAL A 454 -3.34 -26.58 7.05
N ILE A 455 -3.10 -27.27 5.93
CA ILE A 455 -4.10 -28.06 5.22
C ILE A 455 -4.29 -29.39 5.98
N PRO A 456 -5.49 -29.71 6.49
CA PRO A 456 -5.73 -30.98 7.16
C PRO A 456 -5.54 -32.19 6.22
N GLU A 457 -4.66 -33.12 6.58
CA GLU A 457 -4.45 -34.38 5.83
C GLU A 457 -5.46 -35.49 6.19
N SER A 458 -6.16 -35.36 7.33
CA SER A 458 -7.08 -36.37 7.86
C SER A 458 -8.40 -35.76 8.31
N PHE A 459 -9.50 -36.42 7.95
CA PHE A 459 -10.87 -35.97 8.23
C PHE A 459 -11.63 -36.98 9.10
N GLU A 460 -12.44 -36.49 10.04
CA GLU A 460 -13.39 -37.32 10.80
C GLU A 460 -14.72 -37.47 10.05
N GLY A 461 -15.00 -36.54 9.14
CA GLY A 461 -16.20 -36.57 8.32
C GLY A 461 -16.16 -35.60 7.16
N HIS A 462 -17.15 -35.74 6.29
CA HIS A 462 -17.40 -34.83 5.17
C HIS A 462 -18.90 -34.83 4.84
N VAL A 463 -19.37 -33.81 4.14
CA VAL A 463 -20.72 -33.74 3.60
C VAL A 463 -20.69 -33.07 2.23
N VAL A 464 -21.47 -33.58 1.28
CA VAL A 464 -21.65 -33.00 -0.05
C VAL A 464 -23.05 -32.42 -0.15
N VAL A 465 -23.13 -31.16 -0.58
CA VAL A 465 -24.40 -30.42 -0.75
C VAL A 465 -24.41 -29.59 -2.04
N PRO A 466 -25.58 -29.26 -2.59
CA PRO A 466 -25.68 -28.29 -3.68
C PRO A 466 -25.14 -26.92 -3.24
N LYS A 467 -24.18 -26.38 -3.99
CA LYS A 467 -23.50 -25.10 -3.71
C LYS A 467 -24.50 -23.95 -3.59
N THR A 468 -25.45 -23.86 -4.52
CA THR A 468 -26.46 -22.80 -4.54
C THR A 468 -27.34 -22.85 -3.30
N SER A 469 -27.78 -24.04 -2.88
CA SER A 469 -28.59 -24.21 -1.68
C SER A 469 -27.86 -23.75 -0.41
N ILE A 470 -26.64 -24.21 -0.17
CA ILE A 470 -25.88 -23.78 1.03
C ILE A 470 -25.57 -22.28 1.00
N MET A 471 -25.19 -21.74 -0.16
CA MET A 471 -24.87 -20.32 -0.30
C MET A 471 -26.10 -19.43 -0.05
N ASP A 472 -27.24 -19.76 -0.66
CA ASP A 472 -28.46 -18.96 -0.55
C ASP A 472 -29.06 -19.04 0.85
N THR A 473 -29.09 -20.23 1.46
CA THR A 473 -29.53 -20.41 2.85
C THR A 473 -28.62 -19.66 3.83
N THR A 474 -27.30 -19.72 3.64
CA THR A 474 -26.36 -18.97 4.48
C THR A 474 -26.60 -17.46 4.34
N ARG A 475 -26.79 -16.96 3.12
CA ARG A 475 -27.07 -15.54 2.84
C ARG A 475 -28.39 -15.08 3.48
N ASP A 476 -29.43 -15.89 3.37
CA ASP A 476 -30.77 -15.58 3.89
C ASP A 476 -30.82 -15.62 5.43
N ILE A 477 -30.16 -16.61 6.06
CA ILE A 477 -29.97 -16.66 7.52
C ILE A 477 -29.16 -15.45 7.97
N PHE A 478 -28.02 -15.17 7.34
CA PHE A 478 -27.16 -14.05 7.73
C PHE A 478 -27.86 -12.69 7.61
N ALA A 479 -28.67 -12.48 6.56
CA ALA A 479 -29.42 -11.23 6.39
C ALA A 479 -30.47 -10.96 7.49
N ARG A 480 -30.93 -12.01 8.19
CA ARG A 480 -31.89 -11.92 9.30
C ARG A 480 -31.24 -12.05 10.68
N ALA A 481 -29.95 -12.40 10.74
CA ALA A 481 -29.19 -12.53 11.97
C ALA A 481 -28.93 -11.15 12.61
N ASN A 482 -28.39 -11.16 13.84
CA ASN A 482 -27.92 -9.93 14.46
C ASN A 482 -26.80 -9.31 13.60
N PRO A 483 -26.94 -8.07 13.09
CA PRO A 483 -25.97 -7.46 12.19
C PRO A 483 -24.59 -7.22 12.84
N LYS A 484 -24.49 -7.31 14.17
CA LYS A 484 -23.22 -7.24 14.90
C LYS A 484 -22.47 -8.57 14.95
N ASN A 485 -23.08 -9.67 14.49
CA ASN A 485 -22.50 -11.00 14.59
C ASN A 485 -22.46 -11.68 13.21
N ALA A 486 -21.26 -11.92 12.70
CA ALA A 486 -21.04 -12.65 11.45
C ALA A 486 -21.12 -14.17 11.63
N LEU A 487 -21.30 -14.69 12.85
CA LEU A 487 -21.29 -16.11 13.16
C LEU A 487 -22.54 -16.83 12.63
N VAL A 488 -22.32 -17.87 11.84
CA VAL A 488 -23.29 -18.93 11.54
C VAL A 488 -22.79 -20.26 12.10
N CYS A 489 -23.70 -21.04 12.67
CA CYS A 489 -23.43 -22.39 13.15
C CYS A 489 -23.86 -23.40 12.09
N LEU A 490 -22.96 -24.31 11.72
CA LEU A 490 -23.26 -25.46 10.87
C LEU A 490 -23.26 -26.73 11.74
N GLU A 491 -24.41 -27.36 11.86
CA GLU A 491 -24.58 -28.70 12.42
C GLU A 491 -24.64 -29.70 11.26
N ILE A 492 -23.53 -30.36 11.00
CA ILE A 492 -23.34 -31.28 9.88
C ILE A 492 -23.51 -32.73 10.37
N ASN A 493 -24.26 -33.54 9.63
CA ASN A 493 -24.33 -34.99 9.79
C ASN A 493 -24.42 -35.66 8.40
N PRO A 494 -24.41 -37.01 8.30
CA PRO A 494 -24.38 -37.70 7.02
C PRO A 494 -25.60 -37.45 6.11
N GLN A 495 -26.72 -37.01 6.65
CA GLN A 495 -27.99 -36.83 5.93
C GLN A 495 -28.33 -35.37 5.65
N GLN A 496 -27.81 -34.43 6.44
CA GLN A 496 -28.22 -33.03 6.36
C GLN A 496 -27.21 -32.07 7.00
N ILE A 497 -27.29 -30.81 6.60
CA ILE A 497 -26.64 -29.67 7.25
C ILE A 497 -27.74 -28.76 7.81
N ARG A 498 -27.73 -28.51 9.11
CA ARG A 498 -28.54 -27.47 9.73
C ARG A 498 -27.69 -26.22 9.90
N ILE A 499 -28.12 -25.12 9.30
CA ILE A 499 -27.45 -23.82 9.37
C ILE A 499 -28.28 -22.94 10.30
N SER A 500 -27.65 -22.25 11.25
CA SER A 500 -28.35 -21.37 12.16
C SER A 500 -27.56 -20.13 12.57
N ALA A 501 -28.29 -19.11 13.02
CA ALA A 501 -27.73 -17.88 13.57
C ALA A 501 -28.65 -17.27 14.63
N LYS A 502 -28.06 -16.55 15.59
CA LYS A 502 -28.81 -15.81 16.61
C LYS A 502 -29.40 -14.53 16.02
N THR A 503 -30.68 -14.27 16.27
CA THR A 503 -31.36 -13.01 15.90
C THR A 503 -31.52 -12.06 17.10
N SER A 504 -31.58 -12.62 18.31
CA SER A 504 -31.55 -11.91 19.59
C SER A 504 -30.70 -12.71 20.60
N GLU A 505 -30.64 -12.29 21.87
CA GLU A 505 -29.96 -13.09 22.90
C GLU A 505 -30.63 -14.45 23.15
N THR A 506 -31.94 -14.57 22.85
CA THR A 506 -32.75 -15.77 23.15
C THR A 506 -33.29 -16.47 21.91
N ASP A 507 -33.28 -15.81 20.74
CA ASP A 507 -33.90 -16.33 19.52
C ASP A 507 -32.86 -16.76 18.48
N GLU A 508 -33.14 -17.88 17.83
CA GLU A 508 -32.32 -18.47 16.77
C GLU A 508 -33.19 -18.75 15.55
N ILE A 509 -32.67 -18.38 14.38
CA ILE A 509 -33.22 -18.80 13.09
C ILE A 509 -32.37 -19.93 12.53
N HIS A 510 -33.01 -20.87 11.86
CA HIS A 510 -32.32 -22.00 11.29
C HIS A 510 -33.04 -22.55 10.07
N GLU A 511 -32.28 -23.21 9.21
CA GLU A 511 -32.78 -23.95 8.07
C GLU A 511 -31.94 -25.23 7.91
N THR A 512 -32.54 -26.26 7.32
CA THR A 512 -31.89 -27.56 7.14
C THR A 512 -31.86 -27.94 5.67
N LEU A 513 -30.68 -28.30 5.19
CA LEU A 513 -30.41 -28.74 3.83
C LEU A 513 -30.14 -30.24 3.81
N ALA A 514 -30.74 -30.96 2.86
CA ALA A 514 -30.42 -32.37 2.65
C ALA A 514 -29.01 -32.51 2.05
N ALA A 515 -28.24 -33.47 2.56
CA ALA A 515 -26.95 -33.86 1.99
C ALA A 515 -27.16 -34.82 0.82
N GLU A 516 -26.35 -34.68 -0.23
CA GLU A 516 -26.26 -35.64 -1.34
C GLU A 516 -25.52 -36.90 -0.88
N SER A 517 -24.49 -36.72 -0.05
CA SER A 517 -23.75 -37.78 0.64
C SER A 517 -23.03 -37.19 1.85
N GLY A 518 -22.62 -38.05 2.79
CA GLY A 518 -21.81 -37.60 3.92
C GLY A 518 -21.42 -38.72 4.88
N ALA A 519 -20.50 -38.39 5.78
CA ALA A 519 -20.00 -39.24 6.85
C ALA A 519 -19.56 -38.37 8.04
N GLY A 520 -19.69 -38.91 9.26
CA GLY A 520 -19.34 -38.19 10.49
C GLY A 520 -20.33 -37.07 10.83
N SER A 521 -20.10 -36.39 11.95
CA SER A 521 -20.88 -35.22 12.34
C SER A 521 -20.04 -34.21 13.11
N VAL A 522 -20.30 -32.93 12.90
CA VAL A 522 -19.62 -31.83 13.61
C VAL A 522 -20.60 -30.67 13.80
N ARG A 523 -20.38 -29.90 14.87
CA ARG A 523 -20.98 -28.57 15.05
C ARG A 523 -19.86 -27.55 14.99
N ILE A 524 -19.88 -26.66 14.00
CA ILE A 524 -18.80 -25.71 13.71
C ILE A 524 -19.37 -24.31 13.48
N GLY A 525 -18.75 -23.31 14.09
CA GLY A 525 -19.08 -21.89 13.89
C GLY A 525 -18.18 -21.28 12.83
N LEU A 526 -18.75 -20.55 11.86
CA LEU A 526 -18.02 -19.88 10.79
C LEU A 526 -18.47 -18.44 10.61
N ASN A 527 -17.61 -17.62 10.00
CA ASN A 527 -18.02 -16.32 9.48
C ASN A 527 -18.86 -16.52 8.21
N ALA A 528 -20.11 -16.06 8.24
CA ALA A 528 -21.08 -16.21 7.16
C ALA A 528 -20.63 -15.54 5.85
N GLN A 529 -20.03 -14.35 5.93
CA GLN A 529 -19.58 -13.62 4.75
C GLN A 529 -18.45 -14.38 4.05
N MET A 530 -17.50 -14.90 4.82
CA MET A 530 -16.38 -15.69 4.28
C MET A 530 -16.84 -17.01 3.68
N LEU A 531 -17.82 -17.68 4.30
CA LEU A 531 -18.42 -18.89 3.73
C LEU A 531 -19.12 -18.57 2.40
N ILE A 532 -19.91 -17.50 2.33
CA ILE A 532 -20.58 -17.08 1.09
C ILE A 532 -19.56 -16.70 0.01
N GLU A 533 -18.52 -15.96 0.36
CA GLU A 533 -17.46 -15.55 -0.56
C GLU A 533 -16.70 -16.77 -1.10
N THR A 534 -16.29 -17.69 -0.22
CA THR A 534 -15.63 -18.95 -0.61
C THR A 534 -16.50 -19.75 -1.59
N LEU A 535 -17.79 -19.92 -1.27
CA LEU A 535 -18.72 -20.65 -2.14
C LEU A 535 -18.93 -19.97 -3.49
N SER A 536 -18.83 -18.64 -3.57
CA SER A 536 -19.00 -17.90 -4.83
C SER A 536 -17.87 -18.11 -5.83
N HIS A 537 -16.70 -18.57 -5.37
CA HIS A 537 -15.52 -18.88 -6.20
C HIS A 537 -15.42 -20.38 -6.54
N ILE A 538 -16.42 -21.19 -6.19
CA ILE A 538 -16.52 -22.59 -6.56
C ILE A 538 -17.41 -22.70 -7.81
N GLU A 539 -16.90 -23.33 -8.86
CA GLU A 539 -17.58 -23.38 -10.16
C GLU A 539 -18.55 -24.58 -10.27
N THR A 540 -18.33 -25.66 -9.52
CA THR A 540 -19.16 -26.88 -9.55
C THR A 540 -20.57 -26.66 -8.98
N GLU A 541 -21.51 -27.55 -9.32
CA GLU A 541 -22.89 -27.52 -8.81
C GLU A 541 -22.96 -27.94 -7.32
N SER A 542 -22.12 -28.89 -6.91
CA SER A 542 -22.01 -29.37 -5.54
C SER A 542 -20.65 -29.06 -4.93
N VAL A 543 -20.63 -28.94 -3.61
CA VAL A 543 -19.44 -28.65 -2.79
C VAL A 543 -19.29 -29.70 -1.70
N SER A 544 -18.06 -30.13 -1.45
CA SER A 544 -17.68 -30.99 -0.34
C SER A 544 -17.17 -30.13 0.83
N LEU A 545 -17.73 -30.36 2.02
CA LEU A 545 -17.28 -29.77 3.27
C LEU A 545 -16.68 -30.87 4.15
N ALA A 546 -15.36 -30.91 4.25
CA ALA A 546 -14.64 -31.90 5.03
C ALA A 546 -14.12 -31.29 6.35
N PHE A 547 -14.25 -32.03 7.44
CA PHE A 547 -13.91 -31.54 8.78
C PHE A 547 -13.14 -32.59 9.57
N ARG A 548 -12.23 -32.09 10.42
CA ARG A 548 -11.58 -32.91 11.44
C ARG A 548 -12.28 -32.79 12.79
N ASN A 549 -12.54 -31.59 13.27
CA ASN A 549 -13.36 -31.32 14.46
C ASN A 549 -13.77 -29.84 14.47
N ALA A 550 -14.51 -29.41 15.49
CA ALA A 550 -15.05 -28.04 15.60
C ALA A 550 -13.98 -26.94 15.72
N MET A 551 -12.72 -27.28 16.06
CA MET A 551 -11.62 -26.33 16.29
C MET A 551 -10.60 -26.27 15.16
N LYS A 552 -10.71 -27.17 14.16
CA LYS A 552 -9.82 -27.21 13.00
C LYS A 552 -10.51 -26.59 11.79
N PRO A 553 -9.74 -26.00 10.84
CA PRO A 553 -10.30 -25.42 9.62
C PRO A 553 -11.26 -26.37 8.91
N LEU A 554 -12.39 -25.82 8.46
CA LEU A 554 -13.27 -26.51 7.53
C LEU A 554 -12.61 -26.47 6.15
N VAL A 555 -12.48 -27.63 5.52
CA VAL A 555 -11.97 -27.74 4.15
C VAL A 555 -13.16 -27.75 3.20
N VAL A 556 -13.19 -26.80 2.28
CA VAL A 556 -14.23 -26.61 1.28
C VAL A 556 -13.62 -26.90 -0.09
N LYS A 557 -14.17 -27.88 -0.82
CA LYS A 557 -13.69 -28.27 -2.16
C LYS A 557 -14.83 -28.36 -3.16
N PRO A 558 -14.63 -27.96 -4.43
CA PRO A 558 -15.57 -28.29 -5.50
C PRO A 558 -15.71 -29.81 -5.64
N SER A 559 -16.93 -30.31 -5.84
CA SER A 559 -17.12 -31.76 -6.05
C SER A 559 -16.48 -32.20 -7.37
N GLY A 560 -15.49 -33.10 -7.28
CA GLY A 560 -14.75 -33.62 -8.45
C GLY A 560 -13.49 -32.82 -8.84
N ASP A 561 -13.16 -31.75 -8.13
CA ASP A 561 -11.89 -31.01 -8.25
C ASP A 561 -11.20 -31.02 -6.88
N GLU A 562 -10.27 -31.95 -6.69
CA GLU A 562 -9.56 -32.12 -5.41
C GLU A 562 -8.45 -31.09 -5.20
N GLU A 563 -8.09 -30.39 -6.28
CA GLU A 563 -6.94 -29.51 -6.39
C GLU A 563 -7.28 -28.05 -6.06
N HIS A 564 -8.55 -27.68 -6.13
CA HIS A 564 -9.05 -26.41 -5.57
C HIS A 564 -9.44 -26.60 -4.11
N ILE A 565 -8.61 -26.07 -3.20
CA ILE A 565 -8.77 -26.20 -1.76
C ILE A 565 -9.01 -24.84 -1.15
N CYS A 566 -10.14 -24.70 -0.44
CA CYS A 566 -10.40 -23.54 0.40
C CYS A 566 -10.45 -23.96 1.88
N LEU A 567 -9.83 -23.18 2.76
CA LEU A 567 -9.89 -23.38 4.21
C LEU A 567 -10.64 -22.24 4.86
N LEU A 568 -11.51 -22.55 5.82
CA LEU A 568 -12.19 -21.57 6.67
C LEU A 568 -11.90 -21.86 8.14
N THR A 569 -11.26 -20.92 8.83
CA THR A 569 -10.97 -21.05 10.26
C THR A 569 -12.26 -20.93 11.08
N PRO A 570 -12.50 -21.82 12.06
CA PRO A 570 -13.69 -21.75 12.90
C PRO A 570 -13.68 -20.52 13.80
N MET A 571 -14.85 -19.95 14.03
CA MET A 571 -15.09 -18.98 15.08
C MET A 571 -15.42 -19.70 16.39
N ILE A 572 -14.94 -19.17 17.50
CA ILE A 572 -15.32 -19.67 18.83
C ILE A 572 -16.82 -19.44 19.01
N MET A 573 -17.53 -20.52 19.33
CA MET A 573 -18.94 -20.47 19.70
C MET A 573 -19.05 -20.34 21.21
N ASP A 574 -19.88 -19.42 21.69
CA ASP A 574 -20.26 -19.40 23.10
C ASP A 574 -20.98 -20.71 23.44
N SER A 575 -20.44 -21.43 24.42
CA SER A 575 -20.91 -22.74 24.90
C SER A 575 -22.32 -22.70 25.49
#